data_AF-A0A3B8XB92-F1
#
_entry.id   AF-A0A3B8XB92-F1
#
_cell.length_a   1.000
_cell.length_b   1.000
_cell.length_c   1.000
_cell.angle_alpha   90.00
_cell.angle_beta   90.00
_cell.angle_gamma   90.00
#
_symmetry.space_group_name_H-M   'P 1'
#
loop_
_entity.id
_entity.type
_entity.pdbx_description
1 polymer ?
#
loop_
_entity_poly.entity_id
_entity_poly.type
_entity_poly.pdbx_seq_one_letter_code
_entity_poly.pdbx_strand_id
1 'polypeptide(L)' 'EALRDINLVVPEGDFVFLVGPSGAGKSTLVRLLIREEKPTKGKIFVEGVELGR' A
#
# COMPACT_ATOMS: atom_id res chain seq x y z
N GLU A 1 14.73 0.28 -0.98
CA GLU A 1 13.55 -0.35 -0.33
C GLU A 1 12.63 0.74 0.15
N ALA A 2 11.36 0.75 -0.27
CA ALA A 2 10.43 1.84 0.02
C ALA A 2 9.42 1.53 1.14
N LEU A 3 9.02 0.26 1.28
CA LEU A 3 8.10 -0.21 2.31
C LEU A 3 8.65 -1.49 2.92
N ARG A 4 8.38 -1.73 4.21
CA ARG A 4 8.82 -2.91 4.96
C ARG A 4 7.69 -3.32 5.91
N ASP A 5 7.05 -4.46 5.63
CA ASP A 5 6.04 -5.13 6.48
C ASP A 5 5.03 -4.17 7.14
N ILE A 6 4.30 -3.41 6.30
CA ILE A 6 3.30 -2.45 6.78
C ILE A 6 1.88 -3.04 6.72
N ASN A 7 1.04 -2.64 7.68
CA ASN A 7 -0.39 -2.87 7.68
C ASN A 7 -1.11 -1.55 7.93
N LEU A 8 -2.25 -1.33 7.28
CA LEU A 8 -3.07 -0.14 7.44
C LEU A 8 -4.55 -0.52 7.39
N VAL A 9 -5.37 0.25 8.08
CA VAL A 9 -6.84 0.14 8.06
C VAL A 9 -7.38 1.53 7.81
N VAL A 10 -8.29 1.65 6.84
CA VAL A 10 -9.10 2.85 6.61
C VAL A 10 -10.54 2.45 6.92
N PRO A 11 -11.18 3.03 7.95
CA PRO A 11 -12.57 2.76 8.24
C PRO A 11 -13.48 3.10 7.06
N GLU A 12 -14.59 2.37 6.95
CA GLU A 12 -15.58 2.64 5.91
C GLU A 12 -16.16 4.06 6.07
N GLY A 13 -16.23 4.80 4.96
CA GLY A 13 -16.73 6.18 4.93
C GLY A 13 -15.68 7.25 5.24
N ASP A 14 -14.49 6.88 5.69
CA ASP A 14 -13.42 7.84 5.98
C ASP A 14 -12.73 8.33 4.70
N PHE A 15 -12.45 9.64 4.65
CA PHE A 15 -11.57 10.25 3.66
C PHE A 15 -10.25 10.64 4.32
N VAL A 16 -9.16 9.96 3.95
CA VAL A 16 -7.85 10.10 4.59
C VAL A 16 -6.78 10.61 3.63
N PHE A 17 -5.76 11.27 4.18
CA PHE A 17 -4.57 11.70 3.45
C PHE A 17 -3.35 10.85 3.85
N LEU A 18 -2.59 10.38 2.85
CA LEU A 18 -1.30 9.75 3.07
C LEU A 18 -0.17 10.79 3.01
N VAL A 19 0.35 11.17 4.18
CA VAL A 19 1.35 12.26 4.33
C VAL A 19 2.70 11.75 4.82
N GLY A 20 3.76 12.53 4.58
CA GLY A 20 5.13 12.20 5.01
C GLY A 20 6.21 12.79 4.09
N PRO A 21 7.49 12.79 4.52
CA PRO A 21 8.59 13.42 3.77
C PRO A 21 8.83 12.78 2.40
N SER A 22 9.56 13.47 1.52
CA SER A 22 9.98 12.89 0.24
C SER A 22 10.77 11.59 0.47
N GLY A 23 10.54 10.58 -0.38
CA GLY A 23 11.17 9.26 -0.25
C GLY A 23 10.53 8.32 0.78
N ALA A 24 9.53 8.75 1.56
CA ALA A 24 8.87 7.91 2.58
C ALA A 24 8.02 6.73 2.04
N GLY A 25 8.04 6.46 0.73
CA GLY A 25 7.30 5.33 0.15
C GLY A 25 5.81 5.58 -0.16
N LYS A 26 5.31 6.80 0.01
CA LYS A 26 3.88 7.15 -0.22
C LYS A 26 3.39 6.77 -1.62
N SER A 27 4.07 7.24 -2.68
CA SER A 27 3.71 6.92 -4.05
C SER A 27 3.90 5.43 -4.36
N THR A 28 4.89 4.78 -3.75
CA THR A 28 5.08 3.32 -3.89
C THR A 28 3.91 2.56 -3.27
N LEU A 29 3.42 2.96 -2.09
CA LEU A 29 2.24 2.37 -1.46
C LEU A 29 1.02 2.47 -2.38
N VAL A 30 0.74 3.66 -2.92
CA VAL A 30 -0.39 3.86 -3.84
C VAL A 30 -0.25 3.00 -5.09
N ARG A 31 0.93 2.99 -5.73
CA ARG A 31 1.19 2.18 -6.93
C ARG A 31 1.04 0.68 -6.72
N LEU A 32 1.46 0.19 -5.55
CA LEU A 32 1.29 -1.21 -5.17
C LEU A 32 -0.18 -1.58 -4.91
N LEU A 33 -0.95 -0.67 -4.30
CA LEU A 33 -2.39 -0.86 -4.06
C LEU A 33 -3.19 -0.90 -5.36
N ILE A 34 -2.92 0.02 -6.29
CA ILE A 34 -3.62 0.09 -7.60
C ILE A 34 -3.04 -0.84 -8.66
N ARG A 35 -2.06 -1.68 -8.30
CA ARG A 35 -1.41 -2.66 -9.19
C ARG A 35 -0.65 -2.09 -10.38
N GLU A 36 -0.22 -0.83 -10.29
CA GLU A 36 0.74 -0.24 -11.22
C GLU A 36 2.14 -0.83 -11.04
N GLU A 37 2.47 -1.26 -9.81
CA GLU A 37 3.77 -1.89 -9.47
C GLU A 37 3.56 -3.26 -8.78
N LYS A 38 4.55 -4.16 -8.90
CA LYS A 38 4.58 -5.45 -8.19
C LYS A 38 5.48 -5.35 -6.94
N PRO A 39 5.14 -6.03 -5.83
CA PRO A 39 6.00 -6.05 -4.66
C PRO A 39 7.35 -6.70 -5.00
N THR A 40 8.45 -6.12 -4.51
CA THR A 40 9.79 -6.71 -4.70
C THR A 40 9.90 -8.09 -4.05
N LYS A 41 9.24 -8.26 -2.89
CA LYS A 41 9.14 -9.51 -2.12
C LYS A 41 7.81 -9.51 -1.34
N GLY A 42 7.36 -10.69 -0.95
CA GLY A 42 6.15 -10.85 -0.14
C GLY A 42 4.85 -10.74 -0.95
N LYS A 43 3.76 -10.46 -0.24
CA LYS A 43 2.39 -10.47 -0.77
C LYS A 43 1.64 -9.25 -0.26
N ILE A 44 0.63 -8.81 -1.01
CA ILE A 44 -0.24 -7.70 -0.63
C ILE A 44 -1.66 -8.24 -0.54
N PHE A 45 -2.33 -7.97 0.57
CA PHE A 45 -3.72 -8.32 0.80
C PHE A 45 -4.54 -7.05 0.95
N VAL A 46 -5.68 -6.97 0.28
CA VAL A 46 -6.69 -5.94 0.46
C VAL A 46 -7.98 -6.64 0.83
N GLU A 47 -8.55 -6.28 1.98
CA GLU A 47 -9.76 -6.93 2.53
C GLU A 47 -9.63 -8.47 2.60
N GLY A 48 -8.44 -8.95 2.96
CA GLY A 48 -8.14 -10.39 3.05
C GLY A 48 -7.90 -11.10 1.71
N VAL A 49 -8.07 -10.40 0.58
CA VAL A 49 -7.83 -10.94 -0.76
C VAL A 49 -6.41 -10.62 -1.20
N GLU A 50 -5.64 -11.65 -1.57
CA GLU A 50 -4.31 -11.47 -2.18
C GLU A 50 -4.49 -10.78 -3.53
N LEU A 51 -4.00 -9.54 -3.63
CA LEU A 51 -3.92 -8.89 -4.93
C LEU A 51 -2.88 -9.67 -5.79
N GLY A 52 -3.28 -10.15 -6.96
CA GLY A 52 -2.40 -10.89 -7.89
C GLY A 52 -2.83 -12.32 -8.24
N ARG A 53 -3.97 -12.79 -7.75
CA ARG A 53 -4.78 -13.80 -8.44
C ARG A 53 -5.67 -13.15 -9.50
#